data_AF-A0A968A4Z7-F1
#
_entry.id   AF-A0A968A4Z7-F1
#
_cell.length_a   1.000
_cell.length_b   1.000
_cell.length_c   1.000
_cell.angle_alpha   90.00
_cell.angle_beta   90.00
_cell.angle_gamma   90.00
#
_symmetry.space_group_name_H-M   'P 1'
#
loop_
_entity.id
_entity.type
_entity.pdbx_description
1 polymer ?
#
loop_
_entity_poly.entity_id
_entity_poly.type
_entity_poly.pdbx_seq_one_letter_code
_entity_poly.pdbx_strand_id
1 'polypeptide(L)' 'MGAHHQNTDVVEDSFGSPSIQIQIWGEGPVSIFRDGQRFEGRWRRENPDDMLTFYDLDGNLLPLSPGNS' A
#
# COMPACT_ATOMS: atom_id res chain seq x y z
N MET A 1 6.75 8.93 7.71
CA MET A 1 6.17 7.86 8.54
C MET A 1 6.40 6.55 7.82
N GLY A 2 7.12 5.60 8.44
CA GLY A 2 7.37 4.27 7.86
C GLY A 2 6.18 3.34 8.10
N ALA A 3 6.11 2.24 7.35
CA ALA A 3 5.12 1.19 7.61
C ALA A 3 5.35 0.55 8.99
N HIS A 4 4.28 0.08 9.63
CA HIS A 4 4.38 -0.66 10.87
C HIS A 4 4.92 -2.07 10.58
N HIS A 5 6.08 -2.39 11.13
CA HIS A 5 6.74 -3.69 10.98
C HIS A 5 6.54 -4.51 12.25
N GLN A 6 6.08 -5.75 12.11
CA GLN A 6 5.92 -6.69 13.22
C GLN A 6 6.66 -7.98 12.89
N ASN A 7 7.40 -8.52 13.84
CA ASN A 7 8.00 -9.84 13.68
C ASN A 7 6.89 -10.89 13.79
N THR A 8 6.95 -11.91 12.94
CA THR A 8 6.01 -13.04 12.95
C THR A 8 6.64 -14.25 13.64
N ASP A 9 5.81 -15.21 14.04
CA ASP A 9 6.26 -16.51 14.54
C ASP A 9 6.76 -17.46 13.43
N VAL A 10 6.78 -17.01 12.17
CA VAL A 10 7.29 -17.79 11.03
C VAL A 10 8.80 -17.69 11.01
N VAL A 11 9.48 -18.83 11.05
CA VAL A 11 10.94 -18.92 10.93
C VAL A 11 11.35 -18.84 9.45
N GLU A 12 12.10 -17.80 9.08
CA GLU A 12 12.47 -17.48 7.70
C GLU A 12 13.75 -18.19 7.23
N ASP A 13 14.67 -18.46 8.16
CA ASP A 13 15.97 -19.06 7.87
C ASP A 13 16.34 -20.20 8.82
N SER A 14 17.37 -20.96 8.44
CA SER A 14 17.87 -22.10 9.21
C SER A 14 18.50 -21.73 10.57
N PHE A 15 18.69 -20.44 10.85
CA PHE A 15 19.23 -19.91 12.11
C PHE A 15 18.15 -19.36 13.05
N GLY A 16 16.87 -19.40 12.66
CA GLY A 16 15.75 -19.03 13.51
C GLY A 16 15.29 -17.58 13.39
N SER A 17 15.70 -16.84 12.35
CA SER A 17 15.25 -15.45 12.20
C SER A 17 13.74 -15.40 11.93
N PRO A 18 12.96 -14.59 12.66
CA PRO A 18 11.53 -14.43 12.42
C PRO A 18 11.26 -13.60 11.15
N SER A 19 10.27 -14.01 10.35
CA SER A 19 9.81 -13.24 9.19
C SER A 19 9.17 -11.92 9.61
N ILE A 20 9.23 -10.92 8.73
CA ILE A 20 8.62 -9.59 8.95
C ILE A 20 7.21 -9.55 8.34
N GLN A 21 6.22 -9.15 9.13
CA GLN A 21 4.93 -8.71 8.65
C GLN A 21 4.95 -7.20 8.42
N ILE A 22 4.61 -6.78 7.20
CA ILE A 22 4.40 -5.38 6.84
C ILE A 22 2.90 -5.09 6.89
N GLN A 23 2.50 -4.22 7.81
CA GLN A 23 1.12 -3.79 7.95
C GLN A 23 0.94 -2.46 7.19
N ILE A 24 0.21 -2.49 6.06
CA ILE A 24 -0.20 -1.30 5.30
C ILE A 24 -1.71 -1.08 5.51
N TRP A 25 -2.02 -0.19 6.45
CA TRP A 25 -3.36 0.20 6.89
C TRP A 25 -3.31 1.69 7.22
N GLY A 26 -4.41 2.41 7.03
CA GLY A 26 -4.50 3.86 7.16
C GLY A 26 -4.48 4.57 5.80
N GLU A 27 -3.92 5.76 5.79
CA GLU A 27 -3.84 6.60 4.59
C GLU A 27 -2.54 7.38 4.53
N GLY A 28 -2.16 7.80 3.33
CA GLY A 28 -0.97 8.61 3.14
C GLY A 28 -0.87 9.22 1.75
N PRO A 29 0.07 10.16 1.54
CA PRO A 29 0.29 10.77 0.23
C PRO A 29 0.80 9.73 -0.79
N VAL A 30 0.43 9.92 -2.05
CA VAL A 30 0.89 9.09 -3.17
C VAL A 30 1.09 9.94 -4.42
N SER A 31 2.07 9.54 -5.24
CA SER A 31 2.24 10.03 -6.61
C SER A 31 2.06 8.86 -7.56
N ILE A 32 1.06 8.93 -8.44
CA ILE A 32 0.72 7.88 -9.41
C ILE A 32 1.18 8.33 -10.80
N PHE A 33 1.91 7.46 -11.50
CA PHE A 33 2.37 7.70 -12.86
C PHE A 33 1.60 6.79 -13.81
N ARG A 34 0.77 7.38 -14.67
CA ARG A 34 -0.10 6.66 -15.60
C ARG A 34 -0.26 7.46 -16.88
N ASP A 35 -0.26 6.78 -18.03
CA ASP A 35 -0.50 7.38 -19.35
C ASP A 35 0.41 8.60 -19.63
N GLY A 36 1.66 8.54 -19.16
CA GLY A 36 2.65 9.62 -19.30
C GLY A 36 2.44 10.82 -18.36
N GLN A 37 1.50 10.76 -17.45
CA GLN A 37 1.14 11.83 -16.52
C GLN A 37 1.39 11.43 -15.06
N ARG A 38 1.62 12.44 -14.21
CA ARG A 38 1.76 12.29 -12.76
C ARG A 38 0.52 12.85 -12.07
N PHE A 39 -0.07 12.05 -11.20
CA PHE A 39 -1.24 12.40 -10.38
C PHE A 39 -0.83 12.41 -8.90
N GLU A 40 -1.07 13.52 -8.22
CA GLU A 40 -0.89 13.63 -6.77
C GLU A 40 -2.20 13.28 -6.06
N GLY A 41 -2.09 12.56 -4.94
CA GLY A 41 -3.28 12.11 -4.22
C GLY A 41 -2.98 11.48 -2.88
N ARG A 42 -3.95 10.70 -2.38
CA ARG A 42 -3.81 9.87 -1.19
C ARG A 42 -4.15 8.42 -1.47
N TRP A 43 -3.40 7.50 -0.90
CA TRP A 43 -3.81 6.10 -0.78
C TRP A 43 -4.63 5.92 0.50
N ARG A 44 -5.61 5.01 0.49
CA ARG A 44 -6.36 4.60 1.69
C ARG A 44 -6.58 3.09 1.72
N ARG A 45 -6.46 2.53 2.92
CA ARG A 45 -6.83 1.15 3.25
C ARG A 45 -7.11 1.08 4.76
N GLU A 46 -8.36 1.22 5.17
CA GLU A 46 -8.69 1.38 6.59
C GLU A 46 -8.58 0.05 7.36
N ASN A 47 -9.06 -1.04 6.77
CA ASN A 47 -9.09 -2.38 7.37
C ASN A 47 -8.25 -3.38 6.54
N PRO A 48 -7.93 -4.58 7.07
CA PRO A 48 -7.11 -5.55 6.35
C PRO A 48 -7.83 -6.07 5.11
N ASP A 49 -9.15 -6.21 5.22
CA ASP A 49 -10.02 -6.74 4.17
C ASP A 49 -10.37 -5.68 3.13
N ASP A 50 -10.04 -4.41 3.40
CA ASP A 50 -10.27 -3.33 2.45
C ASP A 50 -9.26 -3.37 1.31
N MET A 51 -9.76 -3.08 0.11
CA MET A 51 -8.92 -2.88 -1.05
C MET A 51 -8.14 -1.57 -0.91
N LEU A 52 -6.86 -1.59 -1.30
CA LEU A 52 -6.09 -0.37 -1.47
C LEU A 52 -6.74 0.51 -2.55
N THR A 53 -7.12 1.72 -2.18
CA THR A 53 -7.77 2.69 -3.07
C THR A 53 -6.99 3.99 -3.13
N PHE A 54 -7.18 4.74 -4.21
CA PHE A 54 -6.48 6.00 -4.46
C PHE A 54 -7.49 7.10 -4.71
N TYR A 55 -7.17 8.28 -4.19
CA TYR A 55 -7.99 9.47 -4.31
C TYR A 55 -7.12 10.63 -4.77
N ASP A 56 -7.64 11.51 -5.61
CA ASP A 56 -7.00 12.78 -5.92
C ASP A 56 -7.05 13.75 -4.72
N LEU A 57 -6.48 14.94 -4.87
CA LEU A 57 -6.45 15.97 -3.82
C LEU A 57 -7.84 16.52 -3.47
N ASP A 58 -8.80 16.41 -4.39
CA ASP A 58 -10.20 16.82 -4.20
C ASP A 58 -11.06 15.71 -3.58
N GLY A 59 -10.50 14.51 -3.39
CA GLY A 59 -11.16 13.36 -2.80
C GLY A 59 -11.93 12.48 -3.79
N ASN A 60 -11.77 12.68 -5.10
CA ASN A 60 -12.37 11.80 -6.10
C ASN A 60 -11.55 10.51 -6.23
N LEU A 61 -12.24 9.39 -6.46
CA LEU A 61 -11.58 8.11 -6.73
C LEU A 61 -10.72 8.20 -7.99
N LEU A 62 -9.47 7.77 -7.87
CA LEU A 62 -8.51 7.65 -8.97
C LEU A 62 -8.31 6.16 -9.30
N PRO A 63 -9.09 5.60 -10.24
CA PRO A 63 -8.97 4.19 -10.58
C PRO A 63 -7.64 3.91 -11.29
N LEU A 64 -6.99 2.80 -10.91
CA LEU A 64 -5.87 2.27 -11.66
C LEU A 64 -6.34 1.71 -13.00
N SER A 65 -5.44 1.65 -13.98
CA SER A 65 -5.76 1.01 -15.26
C SER A 65 -6.08 -0.46 -15.01
N PRO A 66 -6.99 -1.08 -15.79
CA PRO A 66 -6.99 -2.53 -15.91
C PRO A 66 -5.55 -2.97 -16.23
N GLY A 67 -5.02 -3.93 -15.48
CA GLY A 67 -3.62 -4.37 -15.64
C GLY A 67 -3.35 -4.89 -17.06
N ASN A 68 -2.16 -4.62 -17.58
CA ASN A 68 -1.64 -5.36 -18.73
C ASN A 68 -1.02 -6.66 -18.20
N SER A 69 -1.56 -7.80 -18.61
CA SER A 69 -0.96 -9.12 -18.40
C SER A 69 0.25 -9.35 -19.30
#